data_AF-A0A846CF28-F1
#
_entry.id   AF-A0A846CF28-F1
#
_cell.length_a   1.000
_cell.length_b   1.000
_cell.length_c   1.000
_cell.angle_alpha   90.00
_cell.angle_beta   90.00
_cell.angle_gamma   90.00
#
_symmetry.space_group_name_H-M   'P 1'
#
loop_
_entity.id
_entity.type
_entity.pdbx_description
1 polymer ?
#
loop_
_entity_poly.entity_id
_entity_poly.type
_entity_poly.pdbx_seq_one_letter_code
_entity_poly.pdbx_strand_id
1 'polypeptide(L)'
;MVDLILSSDTEVPDGFAIFSANYNEDVLLPGGRISNTPDLAPGEEWVITDSGGIPADTPVGDYYLAAQVDPGKKITESDETNNVAFEPLKLV
;
A
#
# COMPACT_ATOMS: atom_id res chain seq x y z
N MET A 1 -9.41 4.35 3.69
CA MET A 1 -8.55 3.19 4.03
C MET A 1 -7.26 3.28 3.26
N VAL A 2 -6.19 2.70 3.77
CA VAL A 2 -4.88 2.62 3.08
C VAL A 2 -4.36 1.19 3.16
N ASP A 3 -3.85 0.67 2.05
CA ASP A 3 -3.12 -0.60 1.99
C ASP A 3 -1.63 -0.33 1.72
N LEU A 4 -0.75 -0.95 2.52
CA LEU A 4 0.70 -0.99 2.33
C LEU A 4 1.10 -2.31 1.67
N ILE A 5 1.67 -2.21 0.47
CA ILE A 5 1.87 -3.33 -0.44
C ILE A 5 3.35 -3.46 -0.75
N LEU A 6 3.87 -4.68 -0.81
CA LEU A 6 5.17 -4.97 -1.39
C LEU A 6 4.99 -5.45 -2.82
N SER A 7 5.58 -4.73 -3.76
CA SER A 7 5.54 -5.05 -5.19
C SER A 7 6.95 -5.09 -5.79
N SER A 8 7.19 -5.90 -6.82
CA SER A 8 8.44 -5.90 -7.59
C SER A 8 8.46 -4.87 -8.71
N ASP A 9 7.32 -4.23 -8.99
CA ASP A 9 7.19 -3.18 -9.99
C ASP A 9 6.34 -1.99 -9.47
N THR A 10 5.86 -1.16 -10.39
CA THR A 10 5.05 0.03 -10.09
C THR A 10 3.58 -0.17 -10.45
N GLU A 11 3.11 -1.41 -10.44
CA GLU A 11 1.71 -1.78 -10.60
C GLU A 11 1.22 -2.41 -9.28
N VAL A 12 -0.05 -2.21 -8.94
CA VAL A 12 -0.71 -2.86 -7.81
C VAL A 12 -2.14 -3.25 -8.22
N PRO A 13 -2.78 -4.21 -7.53
CA PRO A 13 -4.13 -4.64 -7.83
C PRO A 13 -5.13 -3.49 -7.82
N ASP A 14 -6.08 -3.54 -8.75
CA ASP A 14 -7.27 -2.72 -8.66
C ASP A 14 -8.17 -3.26 -7.55
N GLY A 15 -8.17 -2.59 -6.41
CA GLY A 15 -8.91 -3.04 -5.23
C GLY A 15 -8.04 -3.26 -4.00
N PHE A 16 -8.61 -3.92 -3.00
CA PHE A 16 -7.90 -4.34 -1.80
C PHE A 16 -6.79 -5.36 -2.12
N ALA A 17 -5.58 -5.09 -1.63
CA ALA A 17 -4.49 -6.06 -1.68
C ALA A 17 -4.78 -7.26 -0.76
N ILE A 18 -4.22 -8.41 -1.09
CA ILE A 18 -4.44 -9.66 -0.35
C ILE A 18 -3.30 -9.89 0.62
N PHE A 19 -3.63 -10.10 1.90
CA PHE A 19 -2.64 -10.47 2.91
C PHE A 19 -2.11 -11.86 2.65
N SER A 20 -0.79 -12.01 2.73
CA SER A 20 -0.11 -13.28 2.86
C SER A 20 1.04 -13.17 3.86
N ALA A 21 1.24 -14.23 4.65
CA ALA A 21 2.42 -14.36 5.50
C ALA A 21 3.70 -14.67 4.71
N ASN A 22 3.54 -15.12 3.47
CA ASN A 22 4.59 -15.43 2.51
C ASN A 22 4.64 -14.39 1.40
N TYR A 23 5.80 -14.19 0.79
CA TYR A 23 5.94 -13.35 -0.40
C TYR A 23 5.01 -13.82 -1.52
N ASN A 24 4.25 -12.87 -2.05
CA ASN A 24 3.58 -12.96 -3.33
C ASN A 24 3.74 -11.59 -3.99
N GLU A 25 3.67 -11.55 -5.32
CA GLU A 25 3.59 -10.28 -6.01
C GLU A 25 2.38 -9.48 -5.52
N ASP A 26 2.57 -8.18 -5.31
CA ASP A 26 1.57 -7.27 -4.77
C ASP A 26 0.93 -7.70 -3.43
N VAL A 27 1.75 -8.25 -2.54
CA VAL A 27 1.27 -8.73 -1.23
C VAL A 27 0.98 -7.57 -0.28
N LEU A 28 -0.20 -7.60 0.36
CA LEU A 28 -0.49 -6.72 1.49
C LEU A 28 0.42 -7.12 2.66
N LEU A 29 1.21 -6.16 3.14
CA LEU A 29 2.13 -6.40 4.24
C LEU A 29 1.38 -6.81 5.54
N PRO A 30 1.96 -7.68 6.38
CA PRO A 30 1.53 -7.89 7.75
C PRO A 30 1.26 -6.57 8.48
N GLY A 31 0.00 -6.34 8.88
CA GLY A 31 -0.43 -5.10 9.53
C GLY A 31 -0.62 -3.90 8.59
N GLY A 32 -0.33 -4.04 7.29
CA GLY A 32 -0.32 -2.96 6.32
C GLY A 32 -1.69 -2.38 5.92
N ARG A 33 -2.80 -2.87 6.48
CA ARG A 33 -4.13 -2.32 6.20
C ARG A 33 -4.57 -1.34 7.28
N ILE A 34 -4.53 -0.06 6.95
CA ILE A 34 -5.00 1.01 7.82
C ILE A 34 -6.48 1.27 7.54
N SER A 35 -7.32 0.81 8.46
CA SER A 35 -8.78 0.93 8.35
C SER A 35 -9.36 2.18 9.05
N ASN A 36 -8.62 2.77 10.00
CA ASN A 36 -9.06 3.92 10.77
C ASN A 36 -8.53 5.23 10.15
N THR A 37 -9.08 5.59 9.00
CA THR A 37 -8.75 6.85 8.30
C THR A 37 -9.79 7.93 8.64
N PRO A 38 -9.39 9.16 9.02
CA PRO A 38 -10.32 10.25 9.25
C PRO A 38 -10.86 10.81 7.93
N ASP A 39 -11.94 11.60 8.02
CA ASP A 39 -12.36 12.47 6.92
C ASP A 39 -11.39 13.65 6.83
N LEU A 40 -11.04 14.08 5.61
CA LEU A 40 -10.16 15.21 5.36
C LEU A 40 -10.94 16.36 4.72
N ALA A 41 -10.79 17.57 5.25
CA ALA A 41 -11.28 18.77 4.59
C ALA A 41 -10.37 19.14 3.39
N PRO A 42 -10.83 20.03 2.48
CA PRO A 42 -9.99 20.49 1.37
C PRO A 42 -8.68 21.12 1.85
N GLY A 43 -7.55 20.59 1.37
CA GLY A 43 -6.20 21.05 1.74
C GLY A 43 -5.73 20.56 3.12
N GLU A 44 -6.50 19.70 3.79
CA GLU A 44 -6.07 19.02 5.01
C GLU A 44 -5.17 17.83 4.66
N GLU A 45 -4.19 17.60 5.52
CA GLU A 45 -3.28 16.46 5.43
C GLU A 45 -3.36 15.67 6.73
N TRP A 46 -3.29 14.34 6.62
CA TRP A 46 -3.19 13.45 7.77
C TRP A 46 -2.01 12.51 7.60
N VAL A 47 -1.19 12.42 8.64
CA VAL A 47 0.02 11.59 8.63
C VAL A 47 -0.26 10.29 9.36
N ILE A 48 0.06 9.18 8.70
CA ILE A 48 0.00 7.84 9.26
C ILE A 48 1.42 7.39 9.53
N THR A 49 1.68 6.92 10.75
CA THR A 49 2.88 6.15 11.06
C THR A 49 2.45 4.74 11.40
N ASP A 50 2.64 3.84 10.45
CA ASP A 50 2.38 2.42 10.65
C ASP A 50 3.63 1.63 10.25
N SER A 51 3.74 0.41 10.76
CA SER A 51 4.84 -0.50 10.45
C SER A 51 4.27 -1.79 9.86
N GLY A 52 4.62 -2.08 8.63
CA GLY A 52 4.42 -3.38 8.01
C GLY A 52 5.67 -4.25 8.16
N GLY A 53 5.50 -5.55 8.41
CA GLY A 53 6.60 -6.50 8.33
C GLY A 53 6.79 -6.99 6.90
N ILE A 54 8.02 -7.09 6.40
CA ILE A 54 8.28 -7.76 5.12
C ILE A 54 8.15 -9.27 5.33
N PRO A 55 7.45 -10.03 4.46
CA PRO A 55 7.43 -11.48 4.54
C PRO A 55 8.84 -12.06 4.61
N ALA A 56 9.07 -13.00 5.54
CA ALA A 56 10.42 -13.47 5.84
C ALA A 56 11.06 -14.30 4.71
N ASP A 57 10.23 -14.79 3.79
CA ASP A 57 10.63 -15.55 2.61
C ASP A 57 10.73 -14.68 1.34
N THR A 58 10.57 -13.36 1.44
CA THR A 58 10.81 -12.44 0.33
C THR A 58 12.27 -12.57 -0.14
N PRO A 59 12.51 -12.94 -1.41
CA PRO A 59 13.86 -13.01 -1.95
C PRO A 59 14.59 -11.66 -1.87
N VAL A 60 15.92 -11.69 -1.87
CA VAL A 60 16.71 -10.47 -2.06
C VAL A 60 16.45 -9.91 -3.46
N GLY A 61 16.36 -8.59 -3.58
CA GLY A 61 15.94 -7.95 -4.82
C GLY A 61 15.61 -6.48 -4.65
N ASP A 62 15.27 -5.86 -5.78
CA ASP A 62 14.73 -4.51 -5.84
C ASP A 62 13.20 -4.61 -5.89
N TYR A 63 12.54 -3.87 -5.02
CA TYR A 63 11.09 -3.84 -4.81
C TYR A 63 10.62 -2.39 -4.66
N TYR A 64 9.32 -2.21 -4.52
CA TYR A 64 8.67 -0.99 -4.12
C TYR A 64 7.79 -1.24 -2.89
N LEU A 65 7.83 -0.32 -1.95
CA LEU A 65 6.80 -0.17 -0.95
C LEU A 65 5.73 0.75 -1.56
N ALA A 66 4.55 0.21 -1.84
CA ALA A 66 3.43 0.96 -2.36
C ALA A 66 2.44 1.30 -1.24
N ALA A 67 1.93 2.52 -1.25
CA ALA A 67 0.83 2.97 -0.41
C ALA A 67 -0.36 3.33 -1.30
N GLN A 68 -1.44 2.55 -1.19
CA GLN A 68 -2.66 2.76 -1.97
C GLN A 68 -3.77 3.30 -1.06
N VAL A 69 -4.25 4.51 -1.36
CA VAL A 69 -5.42 5.10 -0.69
C VAL A 69 -6.71 4.70 -1.40
N ASP A 70 -7.80 4.66 -0.62
CA ASP A 70 -9.13 4.22 -1.04
C ASP A 70 -9.15 3.00 -1.99
N PRO A 71 -8.51 1.86 -1.63
CA PRO A 71 -8.52 0.66 -2.46
C PRO A 71 -9.95 0.11 -2.69
N GLY A 72 -10.93 0.54 -1.89
CA GLY A 72 -12.33 0.17 -2.08
C GLY A 72 -13.08 1.04 -3.10
N LYS A 73 -12.46 2.09 -3.65
CA LYS A 73 -13.09 3.11 -4.50
C LYS A 73 -14.41 3.62 -3.92
N LYS A 74 -14.42 3.86 -2.61
CA LYS A 74 -15.62 4.22 -1.86
C LYS A 74 -15.97 5.70 -2.04
N ILE A 75 -14.96 6.54 -2.23
CA ILE A 75 -15.11 7.97 -2.45
C ILE A 75 -14.78 8.24 -3.91
N THR A 76 -15.65 8.96 -4.61
CA THR A 76 -15.33 9.40 -5.97
C THR A 76 -14.40 10.60 -5.90
N GLU A 77 -13.21 10.44 -6.46
CA GLU A 77 -12.18 11.48 -6.49
C GLU A 77 -12.10 12.11 -7.88
N SER A 78 -11.49 13.30 -7.99
CA SER A 78 -11.33 13.97 -9.29
C SER A 78 -10.34 13.24 -10.21
N ASP A 79 -9.45 12.45 -9.62
CA ASP A 79 -8.41 11.71 -10.32
C ASP A 79 -8.12 10.41 -9.56
N GLU A 80 -8.76 9.32 -9.98
CA GLU A 80 -8.58 7.97 -9.42
C GLU A 80 -7.22 7.35 -9.79
N THR A 81 -6.42 8.00 -10.64
CA THR A 81 -5.16 7.45 -11.14
C THR A 81 -3.94 7.82 -10.29
N ASN A 82 -4.13 8.69 -9.28
CA ASN A 82 -3.06 9.16 -8.41
C ASN A 82 -3.12 8.60 -6.97
N ASN A 83 -3.93 7.55 -6.75
CA ASN A 83 -4.16 6.96 -5.44
C ASN A 83 -3.03 6.05 -4.93
N VAL A 84 -1.95 5.88 -5.71
CA VAL A 84 -0.84 5.00 -5.35
C VAL A 84 0.48 5.76 -5.39
N ALA A 85 1.19 5.75 -4.27
CA ALA A 85 2.56 6.21 -4.18
C ALA A 85 3.50 5.01 -4.05
N PHE A 86 4.69 5.08 -4.67
CA PHE A 86 5.70 4.02 -4.66
C PHE A 86 7.02 4.56 -4.12
N GLU A 87 7.61 3.87 -3.16
CA GLU A 87 8.94 4.13 -2.63
C GLU A 87 9.88 2.96 -2.93
N PRO A 88 11.03 3.17 -3.62
CA PRO A 88 11.98 2.10 -3.89
C PRO A 88 12.52 1.47 -2.61
N LEU A 89 12.54 0.14 -2.57
CA LEU A 89 13.00 -0.67 -1.45
C LEU A 89 13.98 -1.74 -1.96
N LYS A 90 15.19 -1.75 -1.41
CA LYS A 90 16.19 -2.77 -1.74
C LYS A 90 16.38 -3.72 -0.59
N LEU A 91 16.17 -5.02 -0.84
CA LEU A 91 16.41 -6.10 0.12
C LEU A 91 17.75 -6.74 -0.19
N VAL A 92 18.63 -6.76 0.83
CA VAL A 92 20.02 -7.25 0.76
C VAL A 92 20.31 -8.32 1.79
#